data_AF-A0A932ZE24-F1
#
_entry.id   AF-A0A932ZE24-F1
#
_cell.length_a   1.000
_cell.length_b   1.000
_cell.length_c   1.000
_cell.angle_alpha   90.00
_cell.angle_beta   90.00
_cell.angle_gamma   90.00
#
_symmetry.space_group_name_H-M   'P 1'
#
loop_
_entity.id
_entity.type
_entity.pdbx_description
1 polymer ?
#
loop_
_entity_poly.entity_id
_entity_poly.type
_entity_poly.pdbx_seq_one_letter_code
_entity_poly.pdbx_strand_id
1 'polypeptide(L)'
;LGRSTVGISGLSMEEAARYVTSHLGEPPPPSYDTEMSAAEALKRACDDLKAFYHEAAVAQPGNPAGDEIQKWFWKQTTAGKVFLDLRDICRKRAEPGMQALGRSVLVPRGVER
;
A
#
# COMPACT_ATOMS: atom_id res chain seq x y z
N LEU A 1 0.24 23.02 -6.27
CA LEU A 1 -0.20 21.78 -6.95
C LEU A 1 0.93 21.37 -7.88
N GLY A 2 1.55 20.19 -7.74
CA GLY A 2 2.62 19.86 -8.71
C GLY A 2 3.51 18.63 -8.53
N ARG A 3 3.37 17.80 -7.49
CA ARG A 3 3.92 16.45 -7.50
C ARG A 3 2.87 15.49 -6.98
N SER A 4 2.21 14.77 -7.91
CA SER A 4 1.55 13.53 -7.51
C SER A 4 2.64 12.56 -7.10
N THR A 5 2.37 11.81 -6.04
CA THR A 5 3.25 10.70 -5.63
C THR A 5 2.80 9.37 -6.22
N VAL A 6 1.73 9.40 -7.03
CA VAL A 6 1.23 8.26 -7.80
C VAL A 6 2.11 8.04 -9.03
N GLY A 7 2.37 6.77 -9.33
CA GLY A 7 3.02 6.30 -10.56
C GLY A 7 4.47 5.89 -10.36
N ILE A 8 4.97 5.78 -9.12
CA ILE A 8 6.33 5.31 -8.83
C ILE A 8 6.52 3.85 -9.27
N SER A 9 5.44 3.06 -9.25
CA SER A 9 5.47 1.67 -9.72
C SER A 9 5.48 1.54 -11.24
N GLY A 10 5.02 2.56 -11.97
CA GLY A 10 4.76 2.47 -13.41
C GLY A 10 3.49 1.68 -13.78
N LEU A 11 2.77 1.13 -12.80
CA LEU A 11 1.52 0.41 -12.99
C LEU A 11 0.33 1.37 -13.05
N SER A 12 -0.71 1.01 -13.81
CA SER A 12 -2.03 1.62 -13.60
C SER A 12 -2.56 1.29 -12.19
N MET A 13 -3.52 2.07 -11.69
CA MET A 13 -4.08 1.82 -10.35
C MET A 13 -4.77 0.46 -10.24
N GLU A 14 -5.37 -0.04 -11.33
CA GLU A 14 -5.95 -1.38 -11.37
C GLU A 14 -4.89 -2.48 -11.33
N GLU A 15 -3.77 -2.30 -12.05
CA GLU A 15 -2.64 -3.23 -11.99
C GLU A 15 -1.97 -3.21 -10.62
N ALA A 16 -1.76 -2.04 -10.02
CA ALA A 16 -1.25 -1.90 -8.67
C ALA A 16 -2.16 -2.60 -7.65
N ALA A 17 -3.49 -2.40 -7.74
CA ALA A 17 -4.45 -3.08 -6.87
C ALA A 17 -4.42 -4.61 -7.04
N ARG A 18 -4.38 -5.10 -8.28
CA ARG A 18 -4.25 -6.55 -8.57
C ARG A 18 -2.93 -7.12 -8.05
N TYR A 19 -1.84 -6.40 -8.23
CA TYR A 19 -0.51 -6.82 -7.78
C TYR A 19 -0.40 -6.86 -6.24
N VAL A 20 -0.96 -5.85 -5.56
CA VAL A 20 -0.98 -5.81 -4.09
C VAL A 20 -1.88 -6.91 -3.52
N THR A 21 -3.05 -7.15 -4.11
CA THR A 21 -3.98 -8.18 -3.61
C THR A 21 -3.51 -9.60 -3.90
N SER A 22 -2.75 -9.84 -4.97
CA SER A 22 -2.19 -11.18 -5.24
C SER A 22 -1.15 -11.62 -4.19
N HIS A 23 -0.53 -10.68 -3.45
CA HIS A 23 0.34 -11.00 -2.32
C HIS A 23 -0.40 -11.56 -1.09
N LEU A 24 -1.73 -11.51 -1.08
CA LEU A 24 -2.54 -12.13 -0.03
C LEU A 24 -2.61 -13.66 -0.17
N GLY A 25 -2.32 -14.20 -1.35
CA GLY A 25 -2.30 -15.63 -1.64
C GLY A 25 -0.90 -16.26 -1.61
N GLU A 26 -0.88 -17.59 -1.75
CA GLU A 26 0.33 -18.40 -1.93
C GLU A 26 0.25 -19.22 -3.23
N PRO A 27 1.35 -19.35 -4.01
CA PRO A 27 2.62 -18.66 -3.82
C PRO A 27 2.50 -17.16 -4.13
N PRO A 28 3.37 -16.31 -3.56
CA PRO A 28 3.36 -14.89 -3.89
C PRO A 28 3.76 -14.64 -5.34
N PRO A 29 3.26 -13.54 -5.94
CA PRO A 29 3.69 -13.17 -7.28
C PRO A 29 5.18 -12.78 -7.28
N PRO A 30 5.87 -12.90 -8.42
CA PRO A 30 7.18 -12.31 -8.60
C PRO A 30 7.11 -10.77 -8.59
N SER A 31 8.27 -10.11 -8.67
CA SER A 31 8.33 -8.70 -9.03
C SER A 31 7.70 -8.46 -10.41
N TYR A 32 7.01 -7.34 -10.60
CA TYR A 32 6.55 -6.90 -11.92
C TYR A 32 7.69 -6.31 -12.77
N ASP A 33 8.85 -6.05 -12.15
CA ASP A 33 10.07 -5.55 -12.78
C ASP A 33 11.23 -6.49 -12.40
N THR A 34 11.85 -7.15 -13.38
CA THR A 34 12.90 -8.15 -13.17
C THR A 34 14.17 -7.58 -12.55
N GLU A 35 14.39 -6.27 -12.67
CA GLU A 35 15.52 -5.57 -12.08
C GLU A 35 15.26 -5.16 -10.62
N MET A 36 14.06 -5.46 -10.10
CA MET A 36 13.59 -5.05 -8.79
C MET A 36 13.30 -6.25 -7.88
N SER A 37 13.65 -6.11 -6.59
CA SER A 37 13.25 -7.11 -5.59
C SER A 37 11.72 -7.15 -5.42
N ALA A 38 11.18 -8.33 -5.09
CA ALA A 38 9.74 -8.47 -4.85
C ALA A 38 9.24 -7.55 -3.73
N ALA A 39 10.04 -7.34 -2.68
CA ALA A 39 9.71 -6.40 -1.61
C ALA A 39 9.65 -4.94 -2.11
N GLU A 40 10.60 -4.51 -2.93
CA GLU A 40 10.58 -3.15 -3.47
C GLU A 40 9.39 -2.94 -4.43
N ALA A 41 9.10 -3.93 -5.28
CA ALA A 41 7.95 -3.90 -6.18
C ALA A 41 6.65 -3.77 -5.40
N LEU A 42 6.46 -4.60 -4.37
CA LEU A 42 5.29 -4.51 -3.49
C LEU A 42 5.18 -3.13 -2.84
N LYS A 43 6.30 -2.60 -2.32
CA LYS A 43 6.32 -1.29 -1.69
C LYS A 43 5.85 -0.19 -2.64
N ARG A 44 6.37 -0.15 -3.87
CA ARG A 44 6.03 0.90 -4.85
C ARG A 44 4.56 0.85 -5.24
N ALA A 45 4.02 -0.34 -5.51
CA ALA A 45 2.59 -0.50 -5.80
C ALA A 45 1.72 -0.08 -4.60
N CYS A 46 2.14 -0.41 -3.38
CA CYS A 46 1.48 0.01 -2.16
C CYS A 46 1.51 1.54 -1.95
N ASP A 47 2.64 2.19 -2.21
CA ASP A 47 2.78 3.64 -2.05
C ASP A 47 1.90 4.39 -3.07
N ASP A 48 1.82 3.90 -4.30
CA ASP A 48 0.93 4.46 -5.33
C ASP A 48 -0.55 4.37 -4.93
N LEU A 49 -0.99 3.24 -4.38
CA LEU A 49 -2.37 3.10 -3.90
C LEU A 49 -2.66 4.03 -2.73
N LYS A 50 -1.76 4.15 -1.74
CA LYS A 50 -1.96 5.08 -0.63
C LYS A 50 -2.05 6.53 -1.12
N ALA A 51 -1.13 6.92 -2.02
CA ALA A 51 -1.13 8.24 -2.63
C ALA A 51 -2.45 8.51 -3.37
N PHE A 52 -2.92 7.57 -4.18
CA PHE A 52 -4.19 7.69 -4.90
C PHE A 52 -5.38 7.92 -3.95
N TYR A 53 -5.50 7.14 -2.87
CA TYR A 53 -6.57 7.31 -1.89
C TYR A 53 -6.48 8.65 -1.15
N HIS A 54 -5.27 9.09 -0.79
CA HIS A 54 -5.06 10.36 -0.12
C HIS A 54 -5.39 11.56 -1.03
N GLU A 55 -4.91 11.53 -2.28
CA GLU A 55 -5.20 12.56 -3.27
C GLU A 55 -6.72 12.63 -3.53
N ALA A 56 -7.39 11.49 -3.63
CA ALA A 56 -8.85 11.42 -3.77
C ALA A 56 -9.60 11.99 -2.55
N ALA A 57 -9.11 11.75 -1.33
CA ALA A 57 -9.71 12.29 -0.10
C ALA A 57 -9.55 13.81 -0.01
N VAL A 58 -8.37 14.34 -0.35
CA VAL A 58 -8.10 15.79 -0.36
C VAL A 58 -8.88 16.51 -1.47
N ALA A 59 -9.17 15.84 -2.58
CA ALA A 59 -9.95 16.41 -3.67
C ALA A 59 -11.45 16.57 -3.35
N GLN A 60 -11.95 15.91 -2.29
CA GLN A 60 -13.34 16.06 -1.88
C GLN A 60 -13.60 17.44 -1.26
N PRO A 61 -14.79 18.03 -1.47
CA PRO A 61 -15.21 19.22 -0.75
C PRO A 61 -15.18 19.00 0.78
N GLY A 62 -14.87 20.05 1.54
CA GLY A 62 -14.93 20.03 3.01
C GLY A 62 -13.57 20.17 3.71
N ASN A 63 -12.46 20.14 2.98
CA ASN A 63 -11.09 20.33 3.50
C ASN A 63 -10.81 19.51 4.79
N PRO A 64 -10.94 18.17 4.71
CA PRO A 64 -10.77 17.30 5.88
C PRO A 64 -9.36 17.45 6.47
N ALA A 65 -9.27 17.35 7.80
CA ALA A 65 -7.99 17.36 8.49
C ALA A 65 -7.20 16.06 8.20
N GLY A 66 -5.87 16.12 8.32
CA GLY A 66 -5.00 15.00 7.95
C GLY A 66 -5.26 13.72 8.76
N ASP A 67 -5.61 13.85 10.03
CA ASP A 67 -5.99 12.75 10.91
C ASP A 67 -7.34 12.14 10.54
N GLU A 68 -8.29 12.94 10.07
CA GLU A 68 -9.57 12.46 9.52
C GLU A 68 -9.36 11.61 8.27
N ILE A 69 -8.47 12.05 7.36
CA ILE A 69 -8.09 11.26 6.17
C ILE A 69 -7.43 9.95 6.58
N GLN A 70 -6.52 9.96 7.57
CA GLN A 70 -5.91 8.73 8.08
C GLN A 70 -6.95 7.78 8.67
N LYS A 71 -7.84 8.29 9.53
CA LYS A 71 -8.89 7.50 10.15
C LYS A 71 -9.80 6.89 9.10
N TRP A 72 -10.22 7.66 8.10
CA TRP A 72 -11.02 7.18 6.98
C TRP A 72 -10.30 6.08 6.21
N PHE A 73 -9.06 6.33 5.77
CA PHE A 73 -8.30 5.37 4.97
C PHE A 73 -8.15 4.03 5.71
N TRP A 74 -7.64 4.05 6.95
CA TRP A 74 -7.32 2.83 7.70
C TRP A 74 -8.54 2.09 8.25
N LYS A 75 -9.61 2.80 8.64
CA LYS A 75 -10.76 2.19 9.32
C LYS A 75 -11.98 1.99 8.44
N GLN A 76 -12.07 2.69 7.31
CA GLN A 76 -13.31 2.75 6.52
C GLN A 76 -13.16 2.26 5.08
N THR A 77 -11.94 2.11 4.56
CA THR A 77 -11.72 1.63 3.18
C THR A 77 -11.39 0.14 3.14
N THR A 78 -11.76 -0.51 2.02
CA THR A 78 -11.31 -1.88 1.73
C THR A 78 -9.79 -1.94 1.54
N ALA A 79 -9.19 -0.90 0.95
CA ALA A 79 -7.74 -0.81 0.85
C ALA A 79 -7.08 -0.87 2.24
N GLY A 80 -7.51 -0.06 3.20
CA GLY A 80 -6.99 -0.09 4.57
C GLY A 80 -7.00 -1.50 5.19
N LYS A 81 -8.08 -2.26 4.98
CA LYS A 81 -8.17 -3.67 5.42
C LYS A 81 -7.14 -4.57 4.73
N VAL A 82 -7.00 -4.46 3.40
CA VAL A 82 -5.99 -5.21 2.62
C VAL A 82 -4.58 -4.91 3.11
N PHE A 83 -4.24 -3.66 3.41
CA PHE A 83 -2.92 -3.29 3.92
C PHE A 83 -2.64 -3.87 5.31
N LEU A 84 -3.65 -3.97 6.17
CA LEU A 84 -3.53 -4.63 7.48
C LEU A 84 -3.29 -6.14 7.32
N ASP A 85 -4.00 -6.81 6.40
CA ASP A 85 -3.77 -8.22 6.10
C ASP A 85 -2.38 -8.45 5.50
N LEU A 86 -1.97 -7.60 4.56
CA LEU A 86 -0.66 -7.65 3.93
C LEU A 86 0.47 -7.46 4.94
N ARG A 87 0.32 -6.55 5.91
CA ARG A 87 1.26 -6.39 7.02
C ARG A 87 1.48 -7.70 7.76
N ASP A 88 0.40 -8.38 8.12
CA ASP A 88 0.45 -9.61 8.90
C ASP A 88 1.07 -10.77 8.09
N ILE A 89 0.80 -10.82 6.79
CA ILE A 89 1.42 -11.78 5.84
C ILE A 89 2.92 -11.49 5.68
N CYS A 90 3.30 -10.26 5.36
CA CYS A 90 4.68 -9.85 5.13
C CYS A 90 5.58 -10.12 6.36
N ARG A 91 5.07 -9.92 7.58
CA ARG A 91 5.81 -10.24 8.83
C ARG A 91 6.17 -11.71 8.99
N LYS A 92 5.41 -12.62 8.37
CA LYS A 92 5.60 -14.08 8.47
C LYS A 92 6.51 -14.65 7.37
N ARG A 93 6.80 -13.87 6.32
CA ARG A 93 7.64 -14.33 5.20
C ARG A 93 9.09 -14.49 5.63
N ALA A 94 9.81 -15.43 5.03
CA ALA A 94 11.23 -15.66 5.33
C ALA A 94 12.16 -14.57 4.77
N GLU A 95 11.78 -13.93 3.66
CA GLU A 95 12.59 -12.90 3.00
C GLU A 95 12.73 -11.65 3.89
N PRO A 96 13.96 -11.21 4.22
CA PRO A 96 14.18 -10.06 5.10
C PRO A 96 13.51 -8.76 4.61
N GLY A 97 13.50 -8.53 3.29
CA GLY A 97 12.82 -7.38 2.68
C GLY A 97 11.32 -7.37 2.97
N MET A 98 10.65 -8.50 2.78
CA MET A 98 9.23 -8.67 3.09
C MET A 98 8.94 -8.49 4.59
N GLN A 99 9.77 -9.05 5.46
CA GLN A 99 9.60 -8.83 6.91
C GLN A 99 9.72 -7.36 7.29
N ALA A 100 10.67 -6.63 6.70
CA ALA A 100 10.84 -5.20 6.93
C ALA A 100 9.59 -4.42 6.50
N LEU A 101 9.00 -4.76 5.36
CA LEU A 101 7.76 -4.15 4.90
C LEU A 101 6.63 -4.27 5.93
N GLY A 102 6.43 -5.49 6.42
CA GLY A 102 5.38 -5.80 7.40
C GLY A 102 5.64 -5.20 8.79
N ARG A 103 6.89 -4.85 9.15
CA ARG A 103 7.20 -4.27 10.46
C ARG A 103 6.95 -2.77 10.53
N SER A 104 7.23 -2.02 9.47
CA SER A 104 7.24 -0.55 9.58
C SER A 104 6.93 0.23 8.31
N VAL A 105 6.74 -0.42 7.15
CA VAL A 105 6.63 0.31 5.87
C VAL A 105 5.20 0.34 5.35
N LEU A 106 4.48 -0.79 5.44
CA LEU A 106 3.15 -0.89 4.85
C LEU A 106 2.11 -0.10 5.63
N VAL A 107 2.18 -0.14 6.95
CA VAL A 107 1.18 0.44 7.86
C VAL A 107 1.90 1.26 8.94
N PRO A 108 1.48 2.52 9.20
CA PRO A 108 2.03 3.35 10.26
C PRO A 108 1.94 2.68 11.64
N ARG A 109 2.91 3.01 12.51
CA ARG A 109 2.88 2.56 13.91
C ARG A 109 1.65 3.16 14.60
N GLY A 110 0.96 2.35 15.41
CA GLY A 110 -0.26 2.74 16.11
C GLY A 110 -1.58 2.51 15.34
N VAL A 111 -1.51 2.11 14.06
CA VAL A 111 -2.70 1.65 13.34
C VAL A 111 -2.94 0.18 13.65
N GLU A 112 -3.99 -0.07 14.44
CA GLU A 112 -4.49 -1.41 14.75
C GLU A 112 -5.74 -1.73 13.94
N ARG A 113 -6.19 -2.98 13.97
CA ARG A 113 -7.42 -3.40 13.29
C ARG A 113 -8.64 -2.74 13.94
#